data_AF-A0A355SY05-F1
#
_entry.id   AF-A0A355SY05-F1
#
_cell.length_a   1.000
_cell.length_b   1.000
_cell.length_c   1.000
_cell.angle_alpha   90.00
_cell.angle_beta   90.00
_cell.angle_gamma   90.00
#
_symmetry.space_group_name_H-M   'P 1'
#
loop_
_entity.id
_entity.type
_entity.pdbx_description
1 polymer ?
#
loop_
_entity_poly.entity_id
_entity_poly.type
_entity_poly.pdbx_seq_one_letter_code
_entity_poly.pdbx_strand_id
1 'polypeptide(L)'
;MFLRHGLPGCLLALVCIGIPGLQTVFVDSLQKGLASPGLYMISFFVLLLLMNVHAWLIDRHWSLPKLGWMVYLGALSFWEEWLFRLALPQFLEDLGVSFWLAAVLSALVFGASHYFTLRWKWQWCVLAFVGGLALSRQMELHGDLLLITAFHWIATYLNTPRPPGQSEQTRGMREADS
;
A
#
# COMPACT_ATOMS: atom_id res chain seq x y z
N MET A 1 -11.67 10.75 -2.92
CA MET A 1 -10.50 10.12 -2.28
C MET A 1 -9.30 10.05 -3.24
N PHE A 2 -9.46 9.41 -4.41
CA PHE A 2 -8.42 9.31 -5.47
C PHE A 2 -7.84 10.67 -5.92
N LEU A 3 -8.69 11.64 -6.26
CA LEU A 3 -8.26 12.98 -6.74
C LEU A 3 -7.59 13.87 -5.69
N ARG A 4 -7.86 13.67 -4.40
CA ARG A 4 -7.29 14.51 -3.31
C ARG A 4 -6.05 13.92 -2.66
N HIS A 5 -5.86 12.60 -2.73
CA HIS A 5 -4.78 11.91 -2.00
C HIS A 5 -3.94 10.99 -2.89
N GLY A 6 -4.56 10.34 -3.89
CA GLY A 6 -3.84 9.47 -4.82
C GLY A 6 -3.13 10.24 -5.93
N LEU A 7 -3.69 11.35 -6.43
CA LEU A 7 -3.11 12.11 -7.54
C LEU A 7 -1.78 12.81 -7.19
N PRO A 8 -1.62 13.52 -6.06
CA PRO A 8 -0.34 14.13 -5.69
C PRO A 8 0.73 13.07 -5.43
N GLY A 9 0.33 11.93 -4.83
CA GLY A 9 1.10 10.71 -4.76
C GLY A 9 1.55 10.32 -6.15
N CYS A 10 0.64 9.83 -7.01
CA CYS A 10 0.91 9.40 -8.39
C CYS A 10 1.83 10.34 -9.19
N LEU A 11 1.64 11.65 -9.09
CA LEU A 11 2.50 12.61 -9.76
C LEU A 11 3.93 12.59 -9.21
N LEU A 12 4.09 12.52 -7.89
CA LEU A 12 5.41 12.51 -7.25
C LEU A 12 6.25 11.31 -7.65
N ALA A 13 5.72 10.08 -7.66
CA ALA A 13 6.57 8.95 -8.07
C ALA A 13 6.61 8.69 -9.59
N LEU A 14 5.74 9.33 -10.39
CA LEU A 14 5.98 9.48 -11.83
C LEU A 14 7.17 10.43 -12.05
N VAL A 15 7.29 11.50 -11.25
CA VAL A 15 8.47 12.36 -11.24
C VAL A 15 9.70 11.59 -10.73
N CYS A 16 9.57 10.73 -9.72
CA CYS A 16 10.68 9.88 -9.27
C CYS A 16 11.15 8.91 -10.36
N ILE A 17 10.24 8.36 -11.18
CA ILE A 17 10.61 7.56 -12.35
C ILE A 17 11.38 8.39 -13.38
N GLY A 18 11.28 9.73 -13.40
CA GLY A 18 12.10 10.57 -14.27
C GLY A 18 13.57 10.68 -13.85
N ILE A 19 13.94 10.24 -12.64
CA ILE A 19 15.30 10.37 -12.08
C ILE A 19 16.07 9.07 -12.36
N PRO A 20 17.19 9.10 -13.11
CA PRO A 20 17.90 7.88 -13.53
C PRO A 20 18.27 6.93 -12.38
N GLY A 21 18.78 7.45 -11.27
CA GLY A 21 19.15 6.62 -10.10
C GLY A 21 17.96 5.88 -9.49
N LEU A 22 16.78 6.52 -9.45
CA LEU A 22 15.56 5.91 -8.94
C LEU A 22 14.98 4.88 -9.91
N GLN A 23 15.12 5.07 -11.23
CA GLN A 23 14.71 4.07 -12.22
C GLN A 23 15.42 2.74 -12.02
N THR A 24 16.74 2.77 -11.80
CA THR A 24 17.54 1.57 -11.58
C THR A 24 17.06 0.81 -10.34
N VAL A 25 16.94 1.51 -9.21
CA VAL A 25 16.45 0.92 -7.96
C VAL A 25 15.04 0.33 -8.11
N PHE A 26 14.15 1.02 -8.84
CA PHE A 26 12.81 0.53 -9.14
C PHE A 26 12.85 -0.78 -9.92
N VAL A 27 13.56 -0.82 -11.05
CA VAL A 27 13.65 -2.01 -11.90
C VAL A 27 14.29 -3.18 -11.17
N ASP A 28 15.36 -2.92 -10.41
CA ASP A 28 16.05 -3.92 -9.62
C ASP A 28 15.12 -4.55 -8.57
N SER A 29 14.31 -3.74 -7.90
CA SER A 29 13.32 -4.21 -6.92
C SER A 29 12.19 -5.07 -7.52
N LEU A 30 12.03 -5.09 -8.85
CA LEU A 30 11.05 -5.89 -9.58
C LEU A 30 11.66 -7.15 -10.21
N GLN A 31 12.98 -7.31 -10.20
CA GLN A 31 13.66 -8.40 -10.92
C GLN A 31 13.16 -9.79 -10.54
N LYS A 32 12.87 -10.03 -9.24
CA LYS A 32 12.32 -11.32 -8.79
C LYS A 32 10.95 -11.62 -9.39
N GLY A 33 10.11 -10.59 -9.49
CA GLY A 33 8.82 -10.65 -10.19
C GLY A 33 8.99 -10.99 -11.67
N LEU A 34 9.89 -10.29 -12.34
CA LEU A 34 10.19 -10.48 -13.76
C LEU A 34 10.84 -11.83 -14.06
N ALA A 35 11.64 -12.37 -13.14
CA ALA A 35 12.28 -13.68 -13.26
C ALA A 35 11.32 -14.84 -13.00
N SER A 36 10.19 -14.62 -12.32
CA SER A 36 9.22 -15.67 -11.98
C SER A 36 7.76 -15.20 -12.12
N PRO A 37 7.36 -14.67 -13.29
CA PRO A 37 6.09 -13.96 -13.45
C PRO A 37 4.88 -14.84 -13.14
N GLY A 38 4.93 -16.13 -13.44
CA GLY A 38 3.87 -17.09 -13.11
C GLY A 38 3.58 -17.17 -11.60
N LEU A 39 4.63 -17.22 -10.76
CA LEU A 39 4.47 -17.29 -9.32
C LEU A 39 3.82 -16.03 -8.75
N TYR A 40 4.22 -14.85 -9.23
CA TYR A 40 3.66 -13.58 -8.77
C TYR A 40 2.23 -13.38 -9.26
N MET A 41 1.90 -13.78 -10.50
CA MET A 41 0.52 -13.77 -10.98
C MET A 41 -0.37 -14.69 -10.16
N ILE A 42 0.08 -15.93 -9.90
CA ILE A 42 -0.67 -16.86 -9.04
C ILE A 42 -0.85 -16.26 -7.64
N SER A 43 0.21 -15.73 -7.04
CA SER A 43 0.16 -15.11 -5.71
C SER A 43 -0.83 -13.94 -5.68
N PHE A 44 -0.83 -13.08 -6.70
CA PHE A 44 -1.79 -12.00 -6.83
C PHE A 44 -3.24 -12.50 -6.85
N PHE A 45 -3.55 -13.51 -7.69
CA PHE A 45 -4.90 -14.06 -7.76
C PHE A 45 -5.31 -14.80 -6.48
N VAL A 46 -4.38 -15.50 -5.83
CA VAL A 46 -4.62 -16.14 -4.53
C VAL A 46 -4.97 -15.08 -3.48
N LEU A 47 -4.19 -14.00 -3.38
CA LEU A 47 -4.48 -12.92 -2.44
C LEU A 47 -5.84 -12.27 -2.73
N LEU A 48 -6.12 -11.97 -3.99
CA LEU A 48 -7.39 -11.39 -4.41
C LEU A 48 -8.57 -12.31 -4.07
N LEU A 49 -8.42 -13.62 -4.28
CA LEU A 49 -9.42 -14.62 -3.91
C LEU A 49 -9.64 -14.65 -2.39
N LEU A 50 -8.55 -14.70 -1.60
CA LEU A 50 -8.64 -14.71 -0.14
C LEU A 50 -9.34 -13.45 0.40
N MET A 51 -9.04 -12.27 -0.15
CA MET A 51 -9.73 -11.02 0.19
C MET A 51 -11.22 -11.05 -0.22
N ASN A 52 -11.56 -11.65 -1.37
CA ASN A 52 -12.95 -11.82 -1.77
C ASN A 52 -13.70 -12.77 -0.83
N VAL A 53 -13.09 -13.89 -0.45
CA VAL A 53 -13.65 -14.83 0.53
C VAL A 53 -13.87 -14.13 1.87
N HIS A 54 -12.87 -13.40 2.36
CA HIS A 54 -12.99 -12.62 3.59
C HIS A 54 -14.13 -11.59 3.53
N ALA A 55 -14.25 -10.84 2.43
CA ALA A 55 -15.34 -9.89 2.22
C ALA A 55 -16.71 -10.59 2.21
N TRP A 56 -16.81 -11.77 1.57
CA TRP A 56 -18.03 -12.56 1.57
C TRP A 56 -18.37 -13.10 2.97
N LEU A 57 -17.37 -13.52 3.75
CA LEU A 57 -17.60 -14.01 5.12
C LEU A 57 -18.21 -12.92 6.03
N ILE A 58 -17.80 -11.66 5.83
CA ILE A 58 -18.30 -10.52 6.62
C ILE A 58 -19.66 -10.03 6.12
N ASP A 59 -19.81 -9.83 4.81
CA ASP A 59 -20.96 -9.11 4.25
C ASP A 59 -21.98 -10.02 3.57
N ARG A 60 -21.65 -11.30 3.36
CA ARG A 60 -22.45 -12.32 2.62
C ARG A 60 -22.89 -11.89 1.22
N HIS A 61 -22.25 -10.87 0.68
CA HIS A 61 -22.59 -10.26 -0.60
C HIS A 61 -21.33 -9.90 -1.39
N TRP A 62 -21.28 -10.39 -2.61
CA TRP A 62 -20.25 -10.05 -3.60
C TRP A 62 -20.75 -8.92 -4.50
N SER A 63 -19.87 -7.97 -4.82
CA SER A 63 -20.19 -6.91 -5.78
C SER A 63 -18.93 -6.42 -6.49
N LEU A 64 -19.08 -6.01 -7.75
CA LEU A 64 -17.99 -5.46 -8.56
C LEU A 64 -17.30 -4.23 -7.92
N PRO A 65 -18.02 -3.31 -7.25
CA PRO A 65 -17.37 -2.20 -6.53
C PRO A 65 -16.43 -2.66 -5.40
N LYS A 66 -16.72 -3.76 -4.71
CA LYS A 66 -15.82 -4.30 -3.68
C LYS A 66 -14.55 -4.89 -4.29
N LEU A 67 -14.68 -5.60 -5.41
CA LEU A 67 -13.51 -6.10 -6.14
C LEU A 67 -12.65 -4.93 -6.64
N GLY A 68 -13.27 -3.91 -7.24
CA GLY A 68 -12.58 -2.69 -7.67
C GLY A 68 -11.88 -1.97 -6.51
N TRP A 69 -12.50 -1.96 -5.33
CA TRP A 69 -11.88 -1.42 -4.11
C TRP A 69 -10.63 -2.21 -3.69
N MET A 70 -10.68 -3.55 -3.70
CA MET A 70 -9.51 -4.39 -3.38
C MET A 70 -8.35 -4.12 -4.35
N VAL A 71 -8.63 -4.08 -5.66
CA VAL A 71 -7.61 -3.77 -6.68
C VAL A 71 -7.05 -2.37 -6.49
N TYR A 72 -7.90 -1.40 -6.19
CA TYR A 72 -7.48 -0.03 -5.88
C TYR A 72 -6.52 0.03 -4.68
N LEU A 73 -6.85 -0.67 -3.59
CA LEU A 73 -5.96 -0.74 -2.42
C LEU A 73 -4.62 -1.41 -2.75
N GLY A 74 -4.60 -2.39 -3.66
CA GLY A 74 -3.37 -3.02 -4.13
C GLY A 74 -2.48 -2.05 -4.90
N ALA A 75 -3.07 -1.32 -5.84
CA ALA A 75 -2.35 -0.28 -6.58
C ALA A 75 -1.83 0.84 -5.65
N LEU A 76 -2.63 1.25 -4.66
CA LEU A 76 -2.22 2.22 -3.65
C LEU A 76 -1.06 1.69 -2.78
N SER A 77 -1.10 0.42 -2.38
CA SER A 77 -0.04 -0.18 -1.57
C SER A 77 1.27 -0.29 -2.36
N PHE A 78 1.19 -0.69 -3.63
CA PHE A 78 2.36 -0.69 -4.53
C PHE A 78 2.99 0.69 -4.63
N TRP A 79 2.13 1.68 -4.82
CA TRP A 79 2.52 3.07 -4.93
C TRP A 79 3.23 3.58 -3.68
N GLU A 80 2.66 3.32 -2.51
CA GLU A 80 3.22 3.76 -1.24
C GLU A 80 4.54 3.07 -0.92
N GLU A 81 4.67 1.78 -1.20
CA GLU A 81 5.94 1.08 -0.99
C GLU A 81 7.02 1.56 -1.96
N TRP A 82 6.69 1.82 -3.23
CA TRP A 82 7.64 2.43 -4.17
C TRP A 82 8.17 3.76 -3.64
N LEU A 83 7.27 4.66 -3.22
CA LEU A 83 7.64 5.99 -2.78
C LEU A 83 8.43 5.98 -1.47
N PHE A 84 7.95 5.25 -0.46
CA PHE A 84 8.47 5.36 0.90
C PHE A 84 9.54 4.32 1.26
N ARG A 85 9.68 3.23 0.50
CA ARG A 85 10.69 2.19 0.81
C ARG A 85 11.85 2.20 -0.15
N LEU A 86 11.68 2.83 -1.31
CA LEU A 86 12.74 2.94 -2.32
C LEU A 86 13.05 4.39 -2.64
N ALA A 87 12.10 5.13 -3.22
CA ALA A 87 12.39 6.45 -3.78
C ALA A 87 12.87 7.48 -2.75
N LEU A 88 12.13 7.65 -1.65
CA LEU A 88 12.49 8.61 -0.60
C LEU A 88 13.75 8.18 0.19
N PRO A 89 13.90 6.92 0.64
CA PRO A 89 15.14 6.48 1.26
C PRO A 89 16.37 6.66 0.36
N GLN A 90 16.30 6.25 -0.92
CA GLN A 90 17.40 6.41 -1.87
C GLN A 90 17.77 7.88 -2.06
N PHE A 91 16.77 8.76 -2.18
CA PHE A 91 17.02 10.19 -2.28
C PHE A 91 17.74 10.75 -1.03
N LEU A 92 17.38 10.29 0.17
CA LEU A 92 18.06 10.70 1.40
C LEU A 92 19.49 10.13 1.48
N GLU A 93 19.71 8.90 1.02
CA GLU A 93 21.04 8.29 0.94
C GLU A 93 21.96 9.04 -0.02
N ASP A 94 21.44 9.49 -1.16
CA ASP A 94 22.17 10.33 -2.11
C ASP A 94 22.58 11.69 -1.50
N LEU A 95 21.87 12.15 -0.45
CA LEU A 95 22.22 13.33 0.35
C LEU A 95 23.22 13.03 1.50
N GLY A 96 23.70 11.79 1.60
CA GLY A 96 24.67 11.36 2.61
C GLY A 96 24.04 10.87 3.92
N VAL A 97 22.73 10.65 3.97
CA VAL A 97 22.05 10.05 5.13
C VAL A 97 22.32 8.55 5.14
N SER A 98 22.68 7.96 6.29
CA SER A 98 22.82 6.50 6.40
C SER A 98 21.49 5.79 6.13
N PHE A 99 21.53 4.61 5.50
CA PHE A 99 20.36 3.77 5.21
C PHE A 99 19.30 3.73 6.33
N TRP A 100 19.70 3.38 7.56
CA TRP A 100 18.75 3.24 8.67
C TRP A 100 18.09 4.56 9.08
N LEU A 101 18.84 5.66 9.03
CA LEU A 101 18.28 6.98 9.28
C LEU A 101 17.34 7.40 8.15
N ALA A 102 17.68 7.12 6.89
CA ALA A 102 16.81 7.36 5.74
C ALA A 102 15.49 6.58 5.84
N ALA A 103 15.56 5.30 6.24
CA ALA A 103 14.38 4.46 6.49
C ALA A 103 13.51 5.01 7.63
N VAL A 104 14.12 5.45 8.75
CA VAL A 104 13.39 6.07 9.88
C VAL A 104 12.71 7.36 9.47
N LEU A 105 13.41 8.25 8.77
CA LEU A 105 12.85 9.51 8.29
C LEU A 105 11.71 9.26 7.30
N SER A 106 11.88 8.31 6.38
CA SER A 106 10.82 7.94 5.43
C SER A 106 9.59 7.35 6.14
N ALA A 107 9.79 6.45 7.10
CA ALA A 107 8.70 5.89 7.89
C ALA A 107 7.98 6.96 8.71
N LEU A 108 8.71 7.98 9.21
CA LEU A 108 8.12 9.12 9.93
C LEU A 108 7.22 9.94 9.00
N VAL A 109 7.69 10.27 7.79
CA VAL A 109 6.88 10.98 6.78
C VAL A 109 5.66 10.14 6.39
N PHE A 110 5.83 8.82 6.21
CA PHE A 110 4.74 7.89 5.92
C PHE A 110 3.69 7.84 7.04
N GLY A 111 4.10 7.71 8.30
CA GLY A 111 3.19 7.72 9.44
C GLY A 111 2.48 9.07 9.63
N ALA A 112 3.19 10.17 9.40
CA ALA A 112 2.63 11.52 9.47
C ALA A 112 1.62 11.80 8.35
N SER A 113 1.89 11.37 7.11
CA SER A 113 0.94 11.50 6.00
C SER A 113 -0.36 10.75 6.29
N HIS A 114 -0.27 9.64 7.03
CA HIS A 114 -1.41 8.86 7.47
C HIS A 114 -2.28 9.52 8.54
N TYR A 115 -1.83 10.61 9.17
CA TYR A 115 -2.65 11.33 10.15
C TYR A 115 -3.96 11.85 9.54
N PHE A 116 -3.89 12.36 8.31
CA PHE A 116 -5.06 12.84 7.59
C PHE A 116 -5.89 11.67 7.01
N THR A 117 -5.25 10.62 6.51
CA THR A 117 -5.94 9.49 5.86
C THR A 117 -6.61 8.55 6.86
N LEU A 118 -6.07 8.42 8.08
CA LEU A 118 -6.57 7.55 9.15
C LEU A 118 -7.43 8.30 10.18
N ARG A 119 -8.10 9.38 9.74
CA ARG A 119 -9.13 10.11 10.49
C ARG A 119 -8.63 10.72 11.81
N TRP A 120 -7.44 11.35 11.78
CA TRP A 120 -6.92 12.16 12.89
C TRP A 120 -6.58 11.38 14.17
N LYS A 121 -6.45 10.05 14.08
CA LYS A 121 -6.11 9.17 15.21
C LYS A 121 -4.61 8.86 15.21
N TRP A 122 -3.89 9.48 16.14
CA TRP A 122 -2.43 9.36 16.24
C TRP A 122 -1.93 7.93 16.45
N GLN A 123 -2.72 7.04 17.09
CA GLN A 123 -2.32 5.65 17.30
C GLN A 123 -2.07 4.91 15.98
N TRP A 124 -2.87 5.23 14.95
CA TRP A 124 -2.71 4.62 13.64
C TRP A 124 -1.49 5.16 12.90
N CYS A 125 -1.08 6.41 13.16
CA CYS A 125 0.19 6.95 12.66
C CYS A 125 1.39 6.22 13.26
N VAL A 126 1.34 5.90 14.56
CA VAL A 126 2.39 5.10 15.21
C VAL A 126 2.43 3.70 14.63
N LEU A 127 1.28 3.07 14.39
CA LEU A 127 1.24 1.76 13.74
C LEU A 127 1.78 1.82 12.30
N ALA A 128 1.42 2.84 11.53
CA ALA A 128 1.94 3.05 10.18
C ALA A 128 3.45 3.30 10.17
N PHE A 129 3.98 4.04 11.15
CA PHE A 129 5.41 4.23 11.34
C PHE A 129 6.13 2.91 11.63
N VAL A 130 5.67 2.16 12.63
CA VAL A 130 6.28 0.87 13.00
C VAL A 130 6.16 -0.15 11.86
N GLY A 131 5.01 -0.20 11.20
CA GLY A 131 4.79 -1.01 10.01
C GLY A 131 5.73 -0.61 8.87
N GLY A 132 5.93 0.69 8.66
CA GLY A 132 6.89 1.23 7.69
C GLY A 132 8.32 0.76 7.97
N LEU A 133 8.78 0.83 9.22
CA LEU A 133 10.10 0.30 9.60
C LEU A 133 10.22 -1.21 9.37
N ALA A 134 9.20 -1.98 9.74
CA ALA A 134 9.19 -3.42 9.53
C ALA A 134 9.28 -3.76 8.03
N LEU A 135 8.52 -3.07 7.18
CA LEU A 135 8.56 -3.24 5.73
C LEU A 135 9.87 -2.76 5.12
N SER A 136 10.48 -1.68 5.61
CA SER A 136 11.83 -1.25 5.21
C SER A 136 12.88 -2.34 5.51
N ARG A 137 12.81 -3.00 6.67
CA ARG A 137 13.68 -4.13 6.98
C ARG A 137 13.46 -5.30 6.02
N GLN A 138 12.21 -5.61 5.68
CA GLN A 138 11.92 -6.68 4.72
C GLN A 138 12.40 -6.30 3.31
N MET A 139 12.29 -5.03 2.90
CA MET A 139 12.83 -4.54 1.63
C MET A 139 14.35 -4.67 1.59
N GLU A 140 15.07 -4.35 2.66
CA GLU A 140 16.53 -4.55 2.74
C GLU A 140 16.92 -6.03 2.61
N LEU A 141 16.18 -6.92 3.26
CA LEU A 141 16.47 -8.36 3.28
C LEU A 141 16.15 -9.05 1.95
N HIS A 142 15.08 -8.62 1.28
CA HIS A 142 14.55 -9.30 0.12
C HIS A 142 14.73 -8.53 -1.19
N GLY A 143 14.88 -7.21 -1.17
CA GLY A 143 14.97 -6.38 -2.38
C GLY A 143 13.80 -6.60 -3.35
N ASP A 144 12.59 -6.77 -2.81
CA ASP A 144 11.45 -7.29 -3.57
C ASP A 144 10.20 -6.44 -3.35
N LEU A 145 10.00 -5.47 -4.26
CA LEU A 145 8.90 -4.52 -4.13
C LEU A 145 7.54 -5.19 -4.20
N LEU A 146 7.37 -6.23 -5.01
CA LEU A 146 6.09 -6.92 -5.15
C LEU A 146 5.73 -7.71 -3.89
N LEU A 147 6.71 -8.33 -3.24
CA LEU A 147 6.51 -8.99 -1.95
C LEU A 147 6.09 -8.00 -0.86
N ILE A 148 6.81 -6.89 -0.72
CA ILE A 148 6.49 -5.88 0.31
C ILE A 148 5.13 -5.25 0.03
N THR A 149 4.83 -4.98 -1.24
CA THR A 149 3.51 -4.53 -1.71
C THR A 149 2.41 -5.50 -1.29
N ALA A 150 2.62 -6.82 -1.42
CA ALA A 150 1.62 -7.81 -1.04
C ALA A 150 1.30 -7.77 0.47
N PHE A 151 2.32 -7.65 1.32
CA PHE A 151 2.12 -7.51 2.77
C PHE A 151 1.35 -6.22 3.12
N HIS A 152 1.74 -5.10 2.52
CA HIS A 152 1.05 -3.83 2.75
C HIS A 152 -0.39 -3.89 2.22
N TRP A 153 -0.63 -4.47 1.05
CA TRP A 153 -1.96 -4.62 0.48
C TRP A 153 -2.92 -5.37 1.39
N ILE A 154 -2.45 -6.47 2.00
CA ILE A 154 -3.22 -7.22 2.99
C ILE A 154 -3.57 -6.32 4.20
N ALA A 155 -2.58 -5.61 4.75
CA ALA A 155 -2.80 -4.73 5.90
C ALA A 155 -3.80 -3.60 5.59
N THR A 156 -3.65 -2.94 4.44
CA THR A 156 -4.52 -1.85 3.98
C THR A 156 -5.95 -2.36 3.74
N TYR A 157 -6.09 -3.54 3.13
CA TYR A 157 -7.38 -4.19 2.96
C TYR A 157 -8.05 -4.51 4.29
N LEU A 158 -7.34 -5.15 5.23
CA LEU A 158 -7.92 -5.52 6.53
C LEU A 158 -8.32 -4.29 7.35
N ASN A 159 -7.60 -3.18 7.23
CA ASN A 159 -7.95 -1.92 7.88
C ASN A 159 -9.15 -1.23 7.21
N THR A 160 -9.33 -1.40 5.90
CA THR A 160 -10.40 -0.76 5.12
C THR A 160 -11.10 -1.71 4.15
N PRO A 161 -11.79 -2.76 4.64
CA PRO A 161 -12.28 -3.84 3.78
C PRO A 161 -13.49 -3.43 2.91
N ARG A 162 -14.14 -2.30 3.22
CA ARG A 162 -15.33 -1.80 2.53
C ARG A 162 -15.03 -0.48 1.82
N PRO A 163 -15.53 -0.29 0.59
CA PRO A 163 -15.43 1.00 -0.08
C PRO A 163 -16.24 2.07 0.68
N PRO A 164 -15.83 3.34 0.59
CA PRO A 164 -16.57 4.45 1.20
C PRO A 164 -18.00 4.53 0.64
N GLY A 165 -18.98 4.79 1.51
CA GLY A 165 -20.40 4.90 1.17
C GLY A 165 -21.22 3.60 1.28
N GLN A 166 -20.62 2.41 1.23
CA GLN A 166 -21.37 1.15 1.36
C GLN A 166 -21.81 0.84 2.79
N SER A 167 -21.04 1.26 3.80
CA SER A 167 -21.36 1.01 5.22
C SER A 167 -22.65 1.69 5.68
N GLU A 168 -22.99 2.84 5.11
CA GLU A 168 -24.22 3.58 5.43
C GLU A 168 -25.43 2.94 4.75
N GLN A 169 -25.25 2.47 3.51
CA GLN A 169 -26.30 1.80 2.73
C GLN A 169 -26.72 0.46 3.35
N THR A 170 -25.77 -0.36 3.81
CA THR A 170 -26.08 -1.65 4.49
C THR A 170 -26.67 -1.45 5.90
N ARG A 171 -26.48 -0.28 6.51
CA ARG A 171 -27.12 0.06 7.79
C ARG A 171 -28.54 0.56 7.58
N GLY A 172 -28.75 1.44 6.60
CA GLY A 172 -30.08 1.94 6.23
C GLY A 172 -31.04 0.83 5.76
N MET A 173 -30.55 -0.17 5.01
CA MET A 173 -31.39 -1.32 4.63
C MET A 173 -31.79 -2.19 5.84
N ARG A 174 -30.90 -2.37 6.83
CA ARG A 174 -31.22 -3.18 8.03
C ARG A 174 -32.18 -2.49 9.00
N GLU A 175 -32.19 -1.16 9.04
CA GLU A 175 -33.14 -0.38 9.84
C GLU A 175 -34.51 -0.23 9.14
N ALA A 176 -34.58 -0.40 7.82
CA ALA A 176 -35.84 -0.40 7.06
C ALA A 176 -36.59 -1.74 7.10
N ASP A 177 -35.87 -2.83 7.38
CA ASP A 177 -36.40 -4.20 7.47
C ASP A 177 -36.73 -4.63 8.93
N SER A 178 -36.64 -3.72 9.90
CA SER A 178 -36.93 -3.95 11.34
C SER A 178 -38.12 -3.13 11.83
#